data_AF-A0A7Y1USK3-F1
#
_entry.id   AF-A0A7Y1USK3-F1
#
_cell.length_a   1.000
_cell.length_b   1.000
_cell.length_c   1.000
_cell.angle_alpha   90.00
_cell.angle_beta   90.00
_cell.angle_gamma   90.00
#
_symmetry.space_group_name_H-M   'P 1'
#
loop_
_entity.id
_entity.type
_entity.pdbx_description
1 polymer ?
#
loop_
_entity_poly.entity_id
_entity_poly.type
_entity_poly.pdbx_seq_one_letter_code
_entity_poly.pdbx_strand_id
1 'polypeptide(L)'
;MFGIQTSELIVIALIAILLFGPERVPEFFHRAGQFMSKVQRSADDLWTSLQTEMNQVTKPLEDMGKDIKSIGDKISNPLDSPGVDPAPEGELDPQAEAESDPHPPTEET
;
A
#
# COMPACT_ATOMS: atom_id res chain seq x y z
N MET A 1 19.18 11.65 28.53
CA MET A 1 18.57 12.29 29.72
C MET A 1 17.88 11.25 30.59
N PHE A 2 18.63 10.26 31.11
CA PHE A 2 18.19 9.41 32.22
C PHE A 2 19.43 9.02 33.02
N GLY A 3 19.70 9.77 34.08
CA GLY A 3 20.80 9.52 35.02
C GLY A 3 20.41 8.55 36.14
N ILE A 4 19.46 7.64 35.88
CA ILE A 4 18.98 6.69 36.89
C ILE A 4 20.04 5.62 37.06
N GLN A 5 20.69 5.64 38.21
CA GLN A 5 21.64 4.62 38.60
C GLN A 5 20.90 3.40 39.15
N THR A 6 21.51 2.22 39.09
CA THR A 6 20.94 0.98 39.60
C THR A 6 20.54 1.10 41.08
N SER A 7 21.27 1.90 41.86
CA SER A 7 20.96 2.24 43.25
C SER A 7 19.64 2.98 43.41
N GLU A 8 19.36 3.96 42.56
CA GLU A 8 18.12 4.74 42.58
C GLU A 8 16.90 3.87 42.24
N LEU A 9 17.03 2.96 41.27
CA LEU A 9 15.99 1.98 40.96
C LEU A 9 15.65 1.09 42.16
N ILE A 10 16.65 0.65 42.92
CA ILE A 10 16.43 -0.19 44.11
C ILE A 10 15.66 0.59 45.18
N VAL A 11 15.97 1.87 45.40
CA VAL A 11 15.25 2.72 46.35
C VAL A 11 13.79 2.89 45.93
N ILE A 12 13.52 3.15 44.65
CA ILE A 12 12.15 3.27 44.13
C ILE A 12 11.40 1.94 44.28
N ALA A 13 12.05 0.81 44.00
CA ALA A 13 11.45 -0.51 44.16
C ALA A 13 11.08 -0.81 45.63
N LEU A 14 11.94 -0.44 46.58
CA LEU A 14 11.65 -0.56 48.01
C LEU A 14 10.45 0.29 48.42
N ILE A 15 10.37 1.55 47.96
CA ILE A 15 9.22 2.42 48.24
C ILE A 15 7.94 1.83 47.65
N ALA A 16 7.98 1.35 46.41
CA ALA A 16 6.83 0.71 45.77
C ALA A 16 6.38 -0.55 46.53
N ILE A 17 7.32 -1.38 46.98
CA ILE A 17 7.04 -2.55 47.81
C ILE A 17 6.41 -2.14 49.15
N LEU A 18 6.84 -1.03 49.76
CA LEU A 18 6.26 -0.57 51.01
C LEU A 18 4.83 -0.05 50.83
N LEU A 19 4.56 0.66 49.73
CA LEU A 19 3.24 1.22 49.43
C LEU A 19 2.22 0.16 49.02
N PHE A 20 2.61 -0.74 48.13
CA PHE A 20 1.70 -1.72 47.52
C PHE A 20 1.84 -3.12 48.14
N GLY A 21 2.97 -3.44 48.76
CA GLY A 21 3.31 -4.76 49.28
C GLY A 21 4.20 -5.57 48.32
N PRO A 22 5.12 -6.41 48.85
CA PRO A 22 6.04 -7.21 48.04
C PRO A 22 5.33 -8.27 47.20
N GLU A 23 4.13 -8.68 47.58
CA GLU A 23 3.33 -9.68 46.87
C GLU A 23 2.55 -9.07 45.70
N ARG A 24 2.20 -7.78 45.76
CA ARG A 24 1.37 -7.11 44.74
C ARG A 24 2.14 -6.72 43.50
N VAL A 25 3.37 -6.19 43.68
CA VAL A 25 4.25 -5.81 42.58
C VAL A 25 4.47 -6.95 41.57
N PRO A 26 4.90 -8.16 41.98
CA PRO A 26 5.06 -9.27 41.06
C PRO A 26 3.71 -9.70 40.48
N GLU A 27 2.62 -9.73 41.25
CA GLU A 27 1.28 -10.07 40.75
C GLU A 27 0.87 -9.16 39.57
N PHE A 28 1.09 -7.86 39.67
CA PHE A 28 0.82 -6.91 38.58
C PHE A 28 1.67 -7.17 37.34
N PHE A 29 2.96 -7.48 37.51
CA PHE A 29 3.82 -7.83 36.38
C PHE A 29 3.41 -9.14 35.71
N HIS A 30 2.98 -10.15 36.46
CA HIS A 30 2.47 -11.38 35.86
C HIS A 30 1.24 -11.11 35.00
N ARG A 31 0.30 -10.28 35.48
CA ARG A 31 -0.91 -9.90 34.72
C ARG A 31 -0.58 -9.06 33.50
N ALA A 32 0.28 -8.05 33.64
CA ALA A 32 0.71 -7.19 32.54
C ALA A 32 1.51 -7.98 31.49
N GLY A 33 2.37 -8.91 31.91
CA GLY A 33 3.15 -9.76 31.02
C GLY A 33 2.27 -10.71 30.21
N GLN A 34 1.25 -11.30 30.81
CA GLN A 34 0.27 -12.11 30.08
C GLN A 34 -0.52 -11.29 29.06
N PHE A 35 -0.89 -10.05 29.40
CA PHE A 35 -1.55 -9.14 28.46
C PHE A 35 -0.62 -8.77 27.29
N MET A 36 0.62 -8.38 27.60
CA MET A 36 1.62 -8.06 26.59
C MET A 36 1.92 -9.25 25.68
N SER A 37 2.00 -10.47 26.22
CA SER A 37 2.22 -11.67 25.42
C SER A 37 1.07 -11.96 24.46
N LYS A 38 -0.18 -11.68 24.85
CA LYS A 38 -1.34 -11.79 23.96
C LYS A 38 -1.31 -10.73 22.86
N VAL A 39 -1.02 -9.48 23.23
CA VAL A 39 -0.90 -8.37 22.26
C VAL A 39 0.23 -8.64 21.27
N GLN A 40 1.38 -9.12 21.74
CA GLN A 40 2.51 -9.49 20.88
C GLN A 40 2.12 -10.57 19.88
N ARG A 41 1.48 -11.66 20.33
CA ARG A 41 1.03 -12.74 19.43
C ARG A 41 0.03 -12.24 18.39
N SER A 42 -0.95 -11.43 18.81
CA SER A 42 -1.91 -10.84 17.87
C SER A 42 -1.23 -9.88 16.89
N ALA A 43 -0.22 -9.13 17.32
CA ALA A 43 0.58 -8.32 16.40
C ALA A 43 1.37 -9.20 15.42
N ASP A 44 2.02 -10.27 15.90
CA ASP A 44 2.78 -11.22 15.08
C ASP A 44 1.90 -11.91 14.02
N ASP A 45 0.64 -12.24 14.35
CA ASP A 45 -0.33 -12.79 13.41
C ASP A 45 -0.70 -11.78 12.32
N LEU A 46 -0.79 -10.48 12.65
CA LEU A 46 -1.01 -9.40 11.68
C LEU A 46 0.22 -9.19 10.79
N TRP A 47 1.43 -9.20 11.36
CA TRP A 47 2.66 -9.14 10.58
C TRP A 47 2.80 -10.34 9.64
N THR A 48 2.46 -11.54 10.11
CA THR A 48 2.50 -12.78 9.33
C THR A 48 1.46 -12.78 8.21
N SER A 49 0.26 -12.28 8.49
CA SER A 49 -0.83 -12.14 7.50
C SER A 49 -0.45 -11.09 6.45
N LEU A 50 0.02 -9.92 6.87
CA LEU A 50 0.50 -8.88 5.96
C LEU A 50 1.71 -9.33 5.14
N GLN A 51 2.64 -10.09 5.71
CA GLN A 51 3.78 -10.62 4.94
C GLN A 51 3.31 -11.68 3.92
N THR A 52 2.40 -12.56 4.30
CA THR A 52 1.85 -13.60 3.41
C THR A 52 1.00 -12.99 2.29
N GLU A 53 0.27 -11.92 2.60
CA GLU A 53 -0.59 -11.20 1.66
C GLU A 53 0.22 -10.22 0.81
N MET A 54 1.19 -9.50 1.38
CA MET A 54 2.18 -8.73 0.61
C MET A 54 2.97 -9.63 -0.32
N ASN A 55 3.39 -10.84 0.06
CA ASN A 55 4.10 -11.70 -0.90
C ASN A 55 3.19 -12.16 -2.07
N GLN A 56 1.87 -12.14 -1.87
CA GLN A 56 0.87 -12.36 -2.93
C GLN A 56 0.47 -11.09 -3.69
N VAL A 57 0.63 -9.91 -3.09
CA VAL A 57 0.29 -8.58 -3.65
C VAL A 57 1.50 -7.92 -4.33
N THR A 58 2.72 -8.14 -3.84
CA THR A 58 4.00 -7.67 -4.40
C THR A 58 4.27 -8.28 -5.77
N LYS A 59 3.88 -9.53 -6.02
CA LYS A 59 3.95 -10.12 -7.38
C LYS A 59 3.11 -9.33 -8.39
N PRO A 60 1.79 -9.11 -8.16
CA PRO A 60 0.96 -8.21 -8.96
C PRO A 60 1.50 -6.77 -9.07
N LEU A 61 2.02 -6.20 -7.97
CA LEU A 61 2.55 -4.82 -7.98
C LEU A 61 3.84 -4.69 -8.79
N GLU A 62 4.71 -5.69 -8.77
CA GLU A 62 5.95 -5.69 -9.54
C GLU A 62 5.69 -5.91 -11.04
N ASP A 63 4.70 -6.77 -11.37
CA ASP A 63 4.22 -6.94 -12.74
C ASP A 63 3.53 -5.66 -13.26
N MET A 64 2.66 -5.02 -12.47
CA MET A 64 2.08 -3.71 -12.80
C MET A 64 3.14 -2.61 -12.94
N GLY A 65 4.17 -2.63 -12.08
CA GLY A 65 5.29 -1.69 -12.16
C GLY A 65 6.08 -1.82 -13.47
N LYS A 66 6.27 -3.06 -13.94
CA LYS A 66 6.87 -3.35 -15.25
C LYS A 66 5.98 -2.89 -16.41
N ASP A 67 4.68 -3.09 -16.32
CA ASP A 67 3.73 -2.67 -17.37
C ASP A 67 3.65 -1.14 -17.47
N ILE A 68 3.52 -0.44 -16.35
CA ILE A 68 3.52 1.03 -16.30
C ILE A 68 4.85 1.59 -16.79
N LYS A 69 5.98 0.97 -16.41
CA LYS A 69 7.29 1.39 -16.90
C LYS A 69 7.45 1.17 -18.40
N SER A 70 6.98 0.05 -18.93
CA SER A 70 7.00 -0.25 -20.37
C SER A 70 6.09 0.69 -21.17
N ILE A 71 4.95 1.10 -20.59
CA ILE A 71 4.08 2.13 -21.16
C ILE A 71 4.77 3.50 -21.12
N GLY A 72 5.41 3.87 -20.01
CA GLY A 72 6.18 5.10 -19.89
C GLY A 72 7.36 5.19 -20.85
N ASP A 73 8.06 4.08 -21.07
CA ASP A 73 9.15 3.96 -22.05
C ASP A 73 8.62 4.06 -23.50
N LYS A 74 7.47 3.44 -23.80
CA LYS A 74 6.80 3.56 -25.11
C LYS A 74 6.27 4.98 -25.39
N ILE A 75 5.83 5.70 -24.35
CA ILE A 75 5.34 7.07 -24.46
C ILE A 75 6.51 8.08 -24.51
N SER A 76 7.61 7.82 -23.81
CA SER A 76 8.80 8.69 -23.83
C SER A 76 9.62 8.55 -25.10
N ASN A 77 9.54 7.40 -25.78
CA ASN A 77 10.34 7.12 -26.97
C ASN A 77 9.48 6.80 -28.22
N PRO A 78 8.56 7.70 -28.65
CA PRO A 78 7.70 7.48 -29.83
C PRO A 78 8.46 7.53 -31.17
N LEU A 79 9.81 7.58 -31.15
CA LEU A 79 10.66 7.69 -32.33
C LEU A 79 11.42 6.41 -32.70
N ASP A 80 11.30 5.32 -31.92
CA ASP A 80 11.88 4.02 -32.26
C ASP A 80 10.83 3.13 -32.96
N SER A 81 10.35 3.60 -34.11
CA SER A 81 9.60 2.77 -35.05
C SER A 81 10.31 2.85 -36.40
N PRO A 82 11.22 1.91 -36.71
CA PRO A 82 11.76 1.79 -38.05
C PRO A 82 10.63 1.29 -38.95
N GLY A 83 10.26 2.14 -39.90
CA GLY A 83 9.00 2.09 -40.61
C GLY A 83 8.75 0.87 -41.49
N VAL A 84 7.49 0.75 -41.89
CA VAL A 84 7.07 0.05 -43.10
C VAL A 84 5.87 0.81 -43.70
N ASP A 85 6.14 1.61 -44.74
CA ASP A 85 5.20 1.79 -45.86
C ASP A 85 5.53 0.69 -46.87
N PRO A 86 4.55 0.04 -47.56
CA PRO A 86 3.84 0.72 -48.64
C PRO A 86 2.36 0.31 -48.83
N ALA A 87 1.59 1.21 -49.46
CA ALA A 87 0.31 0.90 -50.14
C ALA A 87 0.54 -0.01 -51.37
N PRO A 88 -0.45 -0.82 -51.82
CA PRO A 88 -1.46 -0.31 -52.77
C PRO A 88 -2.87 -0.94 -52.71
N GLU A 89 -3.84 -0.12 -53.14
CA GLU A 89 -5.01 -0.39 -53.99
C GLU A 89 -5.95 -1.59 -53.74
N GLY A 90 -7.23 -1.25 -53.52
CA GLY A 90 -8.37 -2.17 -53.47
C GLY A 90 -9.69 -1.41 -53.50
N GLU A 91 -9.96 -0.75 -54.62
CA GLU A 91 -11.25 -0.64 -55.30
C GLU A 91 -12.56 -0.85 -54.49
N LEU A 92 -13.36 0.21 -54.34
CA LEU A 92 -14.70 0.39 -54.96
C LEU A 92 -15.55 1.38 -54.15
N ASP A 93 -15.66 2.59 -54.70
CA ASP A 93 -16.76 3.52 -54.44
C ASP A 93 -18.02 2.97 -55.16
N PRO A 94 -19.20 3.03 -54.53
CA PRO A 94 -20.26 3.73 -55.25
C PRO A 94 -21.11 4.62 -54.34
N GLN A 95 -20.92 5.92 -54.54
CA GLN A 95 -21.87 7.02 -54.54
C GLN A 95 -23.36 6.59 -54.46
N ALA A 96 -24.02 7.11 -53.42
CA ALA A 96 -25.39 7.61 -53.51
C ALA A 96 -25.53 8.58 -52.33
N GLU A 97 -25.22 9.85 -52.55
CA GLU A 97 -26.19 10.88 -52.96
C GLU A 97 -26.99 11.39 -51.76
N ALA A 98 -26.83 12.69 -51.54
CA ALA A 98 -27.86 13.64 -51.11
C ALA A 98 -28.48 13.37 -49.72
N GLU A 99 -28.64 14.34 -48.84
CA GLU A 99 -29.12 15.68 -49.09
C GLU A 99 -29.10 16.38 -47.71
N SER A 100 -28.92 17.70 -47.71
CA SER A 100 -29.64 18.70 -46.87
C SER A 100 -29.82 18.41 -45.37
N ASP A 101 -29.60 19.28 -44.39
CA ASP A 101 -29.41 20.72 -44.21
C ASP A 101 -29.32 20.89 -42.65
N PRO A 102 -29.20 22.07 -42.03
CA PRO A 102 -28.27 22.27 -40.92
C PRO A 102 -28.97 22.77 -39.62
N HIS A 103 -28.37 22.49 -38.44
CA HIS A 103 -28.44 23.35 -37.23
C HIS A 103 -29.85 23.65 -36.61
N PRO A 104 -29.99 24.38 -35.47
CA PRO A 104 -29.58 24.10 -34.08
C PRO A 104 -30.75 24.43 -33.08
N PRO A 105 -30.52 25.04 -31.89
CA PRO A 105 -30.14 24.54 -30.55
C PRO A 105 -31.36 24.61 -29.57
N THR A 106 -31.19 25.12 -28.33
CA THR A 106 -32.19 25.45 -27.27
C THR A 106 -32.73 24.28 -26.43
N GLU A 107 -32.90 24.33 -25.10
CA GLU A 107 -32.48 25.21 -24.00
C GLU A 107 -32.95 24.54 -22.68
N GLU A 108 -32.51 25.08 -21.56
CA GLU A 108 -32.85 24.77 -20.16
C GLU A 108 -34.28 24.27 -19.86
N THR A 109 -34.40 23.36 -18.88
CA THR A 109 -35.29 23.54 -17.72
C THR A 109 -34.77 22.73 -16.53
#